data_AF-A0A9E2PCV1-F1
#
_entry.id   AF-A0A9E2PCV1-F1
#
_cell.length_a   1.000
_cell.length_b   1.000
_cell.length_c   1.000
_cell.angle_alpha   90.00
_cell.angle_beta   90.00
_cell.angle_gamma   90.00
#
_symmetry.space_group_name_H-M   'P 1'
#
loop_
_entity.id
_entity.type
_entity.pdbx_description
1 polymer ?
#
loop_
_entity_poly.entity_id
_entity_poly.type
_entity_poly.pdbx_seq_one_letter_code
_entity_poly.pdbx_strand_id
1 'polypeptide(L)'
;YPIAPALTLYEGYAQWMRIDDYGDLYVKAQGKTYRICKNIGRRNAVLSEDAQVKSERNGTPNNSGTYWFKLAKKNSKHFNLRIHDKQGNPVNDFPIETADTFGSVIFLDQDENGVIYLETKRIGADGIAHLEIRRYLDNGRLIQSVELPNSYYTIVYKKIVVDKKGALYQLQTAPSGVKIVKWGI
;
A
#
# COMPACT_ATOMS: atom_id res chain seq x y z
N TYR A 1 15.86 9.85 9.76
CA TYR A 1 15.77 8.64 10.62
C TYR A 1 16.80 7.65 10.09
N PRO A 2 17.88 7.35 10.82
CA PRO A 2 18.84 6.34 10.37
C PRO A 2 18.16 4.98 10.25
N ILE A 3 18.41 4.31 9.14
CA ILE A 3 17.92 2.97 8.84
C ILE A 3 19.08 2.01 9.05
N ALA A 4 18.83 0.89 9.71
CA ALA A 4 19.85 -0.11 9.98
C ALA A 4 20.56 -0.52 8.68
N PRO A 5 21.90 -0.55 8.63
CA PRO A 5 22.64 -0.90 7.40
C PRO A 5 22.29 -2.28 6.84
N ALA A 6 21.84 -3.21 7.69
CA ALA A 6 21.34 -4.52 7.30
C ALA A 6 20.05 -4.46 6.44
N LEU A 7 19.30 -3.36 6.48
CA LEU A 7 18.09 -3.16 5.68
C LEU A 7 18.45 -2.47 4.37
N THR A 8 18.93 -3.24 3.40
CA THR A 8 19.26 -2.70 2.07
C THR A 8 18.00 -2.18 1.38
N LEU A 9 17.98 -0.86 1.18
CA LEU A 9 16.98 -0.20 0.36
C LEU A 9 17.45 -0.16 -1.10
N TYR A 10 16.56 -0.53 -1.99
CA TYR A 10 16.71 -0.45 -3.43
C TYR A 10 15.83 0.69 -3.92
N GLU A 11 16.38 1.54 -4.76
CA GLU A 11 15.60 2.57 -5.42
C GLU A 11 14.48 1.92 -6.25
N GLY A 12 13.23 2.35 -6.06
CA GLY A 12 12.11 1.85 -6.85
C GLY A 12 10.74 1.91 -6.18
N TYR A 13 9.70 1.83 -7.01
CA TYR A 13 8.28 1.93 -6.62
C TYR A 13 7.82 0.91 -5.57
N ALA A 14 8.49 -0.24 -5.46
CA ALA A 14 8.11 -1.33 -4.55
C ALA A 14 8.65 -1.15 -3.13
N GLN A 15 9.54 -0.16 -2.92
CA GLN A 15 10.03 0.25 -1.62
C GLN A 15 9.21 1.44 -1.15
N TRP A 16 8.34 1.17 -0.21
CA TRP A 16 7.35 2.12 0.26
C TRP A 16 7.65 2.42 1.73
N MET A 17 7.44 3.69 2.09
CA MET A 17 7.51 4.19 3.45
C MET A 17 6.09 4.52 3.89
N ARG A 18 5.75 4.13 5.11
CA ARG A 18 4.43 4.38 5.68
C ARG A 18 4.56 4.92 7.09
N ILE A 19 3.77 5.94 7.40
CA ILE A 19 3.52 6.37 8.77
C ILE A 19 2.11 5.91 9.09
N ASP A 20 1.93 5.21 10.22
CA ASP A 20 0.61 4.80 10.71
C ASP A 20 -0.06 5.94 11.51
N ASP A 21 -1.30 5.76 11.95
CA ASP A 21 -2.06 6.78 12.70
C ASP A 21 -1.45 7.10 14.06
N TYR A 22 -0.60 6.22 14.59
CA TYR A 22 0.15 6.48 15.82
C TYR A 22 1.42 7.27 15.56
N GLY A 23 1.86 7.40 14.31
CA GLY A 23 3.08 8.08 13.92
C GLY A 23 4.31 7.15 13.83
N ASP A 24 4.12 5.83 13.88
CA ASP A 24 5.22 4.88 13.69
C ASP A 24 5.59 4.83 12.20
N LEU A 25 6.89 4.92 11.90
CA LEU A 25 7.41 4.83 10.54
C LEU A 25 7.78 3.39 10.22
N TYR A 26 7.31 2.90 9.08
CA TYR A 26 7.65 1.61 8.50
C TYR A 26 8.28 1.78 7.12
N VAL A 27 9.20 0.87 6.80
CA VAL A 27 9.87 0.78 5.51
C VAL A 27 9.79 -0.65 5.02
N LYS A 28 9.60 -0.85 3.71
CA LYS A 28 9.75 -2.16 3.09
C LYS A 28 11.10 -2.32 2.43
N ALA A 29 11.82 -3.34 2.87
CA ALA A 29 13.09 -3.79 2.29
C ALA A 29 12.96 -5.28 1.96
N GLN A 30 13.46 -5.71 0.79
CA GLN A 30 13.52 -7.13 0.39
C GLN A 30 12.18 -7.91 0.55
N GLY A 31 11.05 -7.23 0.30
CA GLY A 31 9.72 -7.85 0.40
C GLY A 31 9.15 -7.94 1.82
N LYS A 32 9.89 -7.48 2.83
CA LYS A 32 9.51 -7.45 4.25
C LYS A 32 9.36 -6.02 4.74
N THR A 33 8.54 -5.83 5.76
CA THR A 33 8.29 -4.52 6.36
C THR A 33 8.95 -4.46 7.74
N TYR A 34 9.64 -3.36 8.00
CA TYR A 34 10.38 -3.09 9.23
C TYR A 34 9.91 -1.76 9.81
N ARG A 35 9.74 -1.69 11.12
CA ARG A 35 9.50 -0.44 11.85
C ARG A 35 10.85 0.24 12.07
N ILE A 36 10.93 1.52 11.71
CA ILE A 36 12.13 2.35 11.81
C ILE A 36 12.06 3.26 13.04
N CYS A 37 10.90 3.85 13.31
CA CYS A 37 10.69 4.66 14.49
C CYS A 37 9.32 4.40 15.10
N LYS A 38 9.24 4.68 16.40
CA LYS A 38 8.01 4.66 17.17
C LYS A 38 7.67 6.07 17.63
N ASN A 39 6.41 6.46 17.54
CA ASN A 39 5.96 7.67 18.18
C ASN A 39 5.93 7.49 19.71
N ILE A 40 6.53 8.42 20.44
CA ILE A 40 6.54 8.46 21.91
C ILE A 40 5.97 9.79 22.42
N GLY A 41 4.86 10.21 21.84
CA GLY A 41 4.17 11.48 22.12
C GLY A 41 4.57 12.56 21.12
N ARG A 42 5.28 13.60 21.59
CA ARG A 42 5.65 14.77 20.75
C ARG A 42 6.85 14.52 19.82
N ARG A 43 7.44 13.32 19.84
CA ARG A 43 8.61 12.98 19.02
C ARG A 43 8.56 11.52 18.57
N ASN A 44 9.29 11.25 17.50
CA ASN A 44 9.57 9.90 17.03
C ASN A 44 10.92 9.43 17.56
N ALA A 45 10.94 8.29 18.23
CA ALA A 45 12.16 7.61 18.65
C ALA A 45 12.57 6.60 17.58
N VAL A 46 13.76 6.78 17.00
CA VAL A 46 14.37 5.79 16.10
C VAL A 46 14.65 4.53 16.91
N LEU A 47 14.27 3.37 16.38
CA LEU A 47 14.61 2.08 16.97
C LEU A 47 16.11 1.81 16.78
N SER A 48 16.73 1.12 17.73
CA SER A 48 18.08 0.57 17.53
C SER A 48 18.13 -0.35 16.32
N GLU A 49 19.30 -0.53 15.72
CA GLU A 49 19.45 -1.37 14.52
C GLU A 49 18.88 -2.78 14.72
N ASP A 50 19.24 -3.43 15.84
CA ASP A 50 18.68 -4.73 16.23
C ASP A 50 17.16 -4.73 16.35
N ALA A 51 16.58 -3.67 16.90
CA ALA A 51 15.14 -3.55 17.06
C ALA A 51 14.44 -3.31 15.72
N GLN A 52 15.06 -2.59 14.78
CA GLN A 52 14.56 -2.46 13.41
C GLN A 52 14.53 -3.82 12.73
N VAL A 53 15.63 -4.58 12.76
CA VAL A 53 15.71 -5.93 12.15
C VAL A 53 14.71 -6.89 12.79
N LYS A 54 14.62 -6.92 14.12
CA LYS A 54 13.66 -7.79 14.86
C LYS A 54 12.20 -7.42 14.63
N SER A 55 11.91 -6.22 14.12
CA SER A 55 10.55 -5.79 13.81
C SER A 55 10.01 -6.34 12.49
N GLU A 56 10.79 -7.18 11.78
CA GLU A 56 10.42 -7.78 10.50
C GLU A 56 9.02 -8.36 10.52
N ARG A 57 8.21 -7.96 9.54
CA ARG A 57 6.90 -8.57 9.26
C ARG A 57 6.64 -8.74 7.78
N ASN A 58 5.81 -9.74 7.49
CA ASN A 58 5.28 -9.94 6.14
C ASN A 58 4.07 -9.04 5.90
N GLY A 59 4.00 -8.41 4.73
CA GLY A 59 2.88 -7.56 4.35
C GLY A 59 2.98 -6.15 4.91
N THR A 60 1.84 -5.49 4.97
CA THR A 60 1.70 -4.05 5.11
C THR A 60 0.68 -3.73 6.20
N PRO A 61 0.97 -2.92 7.23
CA PRO A 61 -0.04 -2.53 8.20
C PRO A 61 -1.06 -1.56 7.56
N ASN A 62 -2.32 -1.61 8.00
CA ASN A 62 -3.26 -0.49 7.82
C ASN A 62 -2.86 0.70 8.73
N ASN A 63 -3.52 1.85 8.55
CA ASN A 63 -3.22 3.04 9.34
C ASN A 63 -3.45 2.85 10.85
N SER A 64 -4.43 2.05 11.25
CA SER A 64 -4.66 1.77 12.67
C SER A 64 -3.69 0.74 13.27
N GLY A 65 -2.78 0.17 12.47
CA GLY A 65 -1.80 -0.85 12.90
C GLY A 65 -2.42 -2.17 13.39
N THR A 66 -3.73 -2.37 13.22
CA THR A 66 -4.46 -3.53 13.74
C THR A 66 -4.35 -4.75 12.85
N TYR A 67 -4.20 -4.55 11.54
CA TYR A 67 -4.17 -5.61 10.54
C TYR A 67 -3.00 -5.45 9.59
N TRP A 68 -2.52 -6.60 9.08
CA TRP A 68 -1.41 -6.71 8.16
C TRP A 68 -1.84 -7.41 6.87
N PHE A 69 -1.62 -6.72 5.75
CA PHE A 69 -2.08 -7.08 4.42
C PHE A 69 -0.91 -7.57 3.57
N LYS A 70 -0.95 -8.83 3.17
CA LYS A 70 0.07 -9.46 2.33
C LYS A 70 -0.52 -9.85 0.99
N LEU A 71 -0.02 -9.23 -0.07
CA LEU A 71 -0.30 -9.62 -1.44
C LEU A 71 0.63 -10.76 -1.87
N ALA A 72 0.06 -11.83 -2.40
CA ALA A 72 0.79 -12.97 -2.94
C ALA A 72 0.39 -13.17 -4.41
N LYS A 73 1.34 -12.95 -5.33
CA LYS A 73 1.13 -13.23 -6.75
C LYS A 73 1.04 -14.74 -6.97
N LYS A 74 -0.03 -15.20 -7.62
CA LYS A 74 -0.18 -16.59 -8.06
C LYS A 74 0.24 -16.73 -9.52
N ASN A 75 -0.26 -15.82 -10.36
CA ASN A 75 0.14 -15.70 -11.76
C ASN A 75 -0.08 -14.24 -12.22
N SER A 76 -0.01 -13.97 -13.52
CA SER A 76 -0.22 -12.62 -14.07
C SER A 76 -1.63 -12.07 -13.88
N LYS A 77 -2.64 -12.91 -13.68
CA LYS A 77 -4.05 -12.51 -13.57
C LYS A 77 -4.65 -12.68 -12.18
N HIS A 78 -3.92 -13.37 -11.29
CA HIS A 78 -4.42 -13.78 -9.97
C HIS A 78 -3.41 -13.42 -8.89
N PHE A 79 -3.90 -12.69 -7.88
CA PHE A 79 -3.24 -12.45 -6.61
C PHE A 79 -4.14 -12.96 -5.48
N ASN A 80 -3.55 -13.24 -4.33
CA ASN A 80 -4.29 -13.40 -3.09
C ASN A 80 -3.96 -12.24 -2.16
N LEU A 81 -4.97 -11.70 -1.49
CA LEU A 81 -4.79 -10.80 -0.36
C LEU A 81 -5.00 -11.57 0.93
N ARG A 82 -3.93 -11.69 1.73
CA ARG A 82 -3.96 -12.29 3.06
C ARG A 82 -3.97 -11.22 4.13
N ILE A 83 -4.90 -11.32 5.05
CA ILE A 83 -5.06 -10.43 6.20
C ILE A 83 -4.62 -11.19 7.44
N HIS A 84 -3.75 -10.57 8.24
CA HIS A 84 -3.35 -11.08 9.54
C HIS A 84 -3.65 -10.03 10.61
N ASP A 85 -3.90 -10.45 11.84
CA ASP A 85 -4.00 -9.55 12.98
C ASP A 85 -2.61 -8.98 13.39
N LYS A 86 -2.58 -8.12 14.41
CA LYS A 86 -1.34 -7.56 14.95
C LYS A 86 -0.41 -8.60 15.58
N GLN A 87 -0.88 -9.80 15.91
CA GLN A 87 -0.06 -10.92 16.39
C GLN A 87 0.49 -11.77 15.24
N GLY A 88 -0.03 -11.59 14.02
CA GLY A 88 0.34 -12.35 12.84
C GLY A 88 -0.53 -13.58 12.60
N ASN A 89 -1.63 -13.74 13.33
CA ASN A 89 -2.58 -14.83 13.07
C ASN A 89 -3.37 -14.52 11.79
N PRO A 90 -3.63 -15.52 10.92
CA PRO A 90 -4.45 -15.32 9.74
C PRO A 90 -5.89 -14.98 10.14
N VAL A 91 -6.42 -13.92 9.52
CA VAL A 91 -7.81 -13.46 9.68
C VAL A 91 -8.62 -13.77 8.43
N ASN A 92 -8.06 -13.51 7.25
CA ASN A 92 -8.70 -13.84 5.98
C ASN A 92 -7.71 -14.05 4.84
N ASP A 93 -8.13 -14.72 3.77
CA ASP A 93 -7.41 -14.91 2.52
C ASP A 93 -8.42 -14.97 1.37
N PHE A 94 -8.37 -14.02 0.45
CA PHE A 94 -9.28 -14.01 -0.71
C PHE A 94 -8.57 -13.63 -2.02
N PRO A 95 -9.07 -14.13 -3.16
CA PRO A 95 -8.48 -13.86 -4.46
C PRO A 95 -8.78 -12.44 -4.96
N ILE A 96 -7.83 -11.90 -5.71
CA ILE A 96 -7.91 -10.66 -6.49
C ILE A 96 -7.63 -11.03 -7.94
N GLU A 97 -8.63 -10.83 -8.80
CA GLU A 97 -8.62 -11.35 -10.16
C GLU A 97 -8.86 -10.25 -11.19
N THR A 98 -8.38 -10.48 -12.41
CA THR A 98 -8.63 -9.59 -13.54
C THR A 98 -8.67 -10.39 -14.84
N ALA A 99 -9.44 -9.91 -15.83
CA ALA A 99 -9.48 -10.51 -17.16
C ALA A 99 -8.16 -10.32 -17.92
N ASP A 100 -7.51 -9.17 -17.71
CA ASP A 100 -6.22 -8.81 -18.31
C ASP A 100 -5.00 -9.32 -17.52
N THR A 101 -3.86 -8.64 -17.63
CA THR A 101 -2.66 -8.92 -16.82
C THR A 101 -2.45 -7.84 -15.77
N PHE A 102 -2.21 -8.22 -14.51
CA PHE A 102 -1.70 -7.31 -13.51
C PHE A 102 -0.22 -6.99 -13.78
N GLY A 103 0.06 -5.72 -14.04
CA GLY A 103 1.40 -5.14 -13.93
C GLY A 103 1.80 -4.92 -12.47
N SER A 104 0.85 -4.53 -11.61
CA SER A 104 1.06 -4.44 -10.15
C SER A 104 -0.26 -4.50 -9.40
N VAL A 105 -0.19 -4.99 -8.16
CA VAL A 105 -1.26 -4.89 -7.16
C VAL A 105 -0.60 -4.37 -5.88
N ILE A 106 -1.12 -3.28 -5.32
CA ILE A 106 -0.55 -2.58 -4.17
C ILE A 106 -1.69 -2.33 -3.18
N PHE A 107 -1.50 -2.72 -1.93
CA PHE A 107 -2.40 -2.30 -0.86
C PHE A 107 -2.13 -0.84 -0.51
N LEU A 108 -3.19 -0.03 -0.53
CA LEU A 108 -3.13 1.37 -0.13
C LEU A 108 -3.47 1.49 1.35
N ASP A 109 -4.70 1.13 1.71
CA ASP A 109 -5.19 1.27 3.08
C ASP A 109 -6.46 0.47 3.38
N GLN A 110 -6.88 0.53 4.64
CA GLN A 110 -8.20 0.19 5.11
C GLN A 110 -8.82 1.39 5.81
N ASP A 111 -10.06 1.76 5.47
CA ASP A 111 -10.77 2.85 6.15
C ASP A 111 -11.34 2.42 7.51
N GLU A 112 -11.94 3.38 8.23
CA GLU A 112 -12.56 3.14 9.54
C GLU A 112 -13.77 2.20 9.51
N ASN A 113 -14.36 1.98 8.32
CA ASN A 113 -15.46 1.03 8.10
C ASN A 113 -14.95 -0.36 7.70
N GLY A 114 -13.64 -0.57 7.66
CA GLY A 114 -13.03 -1.84 7.28
C GLY A 114 -12.91 -2.07 5.78
N VAL A 115 -13.25 -1.08 4.94
CA VAL A 115 -13.13 -1.18 3.48
C VAL A 115 -11.66 -1.13 3.09
N ILE A 116 -11.24 -2.12 2.30
CA ILE A 116 -9.87 -2.29 1.83
C ILE A 116 -9.71 -1.64 0.46
N TYR A 117 -8.64 -0.86 0.29
CA TYR A 117 -8.32 -0.14 -0.93
C TYR A 117 -7.03 -0.70 -1.55
N LEU A 118 -7.14 -1.16 -2.80
CA LEU A 118 -6.00 -1.61 -3.60
C LEU A 118 -5.82 -0.70 -4.81
N GLU A 119 -4.57 -0.33 -5.11
CA GLU A 119 -4.16 0.17 -6.42
C GLU A 119 -3.80 -1.03 -7.30
N THR A 120 -4.40 -1.13 -8.48
CA THR A 120 -4.03 -2.12 -9.48
C THR A 120 -3.59 -1.44 -10.76
N LYS A 121 -2.45 -1.88 -11.31
CA LYS A 121 -2.04 -1.55 -12.68
C LYS A 121 -2.40 -2.74 -13.55
N ARG A 122 -3.34 -2.57 -14.46
CA ARG A 122 -3.84 -3.58 -15.40
C ARG A 122 -3.27 -3.29 -16.78
N ILE A 123 -2.71 -4.28 -17.45
CA ILE A 123 -2.18 -4.18 -18.82
C ILE A 123 -3.22 -4.81 -19.74
N GLY A 124 -3.97 -3.97 -20.44
CA GLY A 124 -5.05 -4.39 -21.34
C GLY A 124 -4.54 -5.10 -22.60
N ALA A 125 -5.46 -5.63 -23.40
CA ALA A 125 -5.15 -6.23 -24.69
C ALA A 125 -4.57 -5.22 -25.71
N ASP A 126 -4.84 -3.93 -25.49
CA ASP A 126 -4.23 -2.80 -26.22
C ASP A 126 -2.77 -2.54 -25.83
N GLY A 127 -2.24 -3.27 -24.84
CA GLY A 127 -0.90 -3.07 -24.29
C GLY A 127 -0.77 -1.83 -23.40
N ILE A 128 -1.87 -1.15 -23.11
CA ILE A 128 -1.88 0.06 -22.29
C ILE A 128 -2.01 -0.31 -20.81
N ALA A 129 -1.31 0.44 -19.96
CA ALA A 129 -1.42 0.30 -18.53
C ALA A 129 -2.54 1.20 -17.97
N HIS A 130 -3.59 0.57 -17.48
CA HIS A 130 -4.71 1.18 -16.77
C HIS A 130 -4.45 1.18 -15.27
N LEU A 131 -4.69 2.31 -14.62
CA LEU A 131 -4.57 2.47 -13.17
C LEU A 131 -5.96 2.41 -12.56
N GLU A 132 -6.19 1.48 -11.66
CA GLU A 132 -7.49 1.30 -11.02
C GLU A 132 -7.36 1.34 -9.50
N ILE A 133 -8.39 1.85 -8.84
CA ILE A 133 -8.64 1.67 -7.41
C ILE A 133 -9.75 0.66 -7.24
N ARG A 134 -9.47 -0.39 -6.48
CA ARG A 134 -10.44 -1.43 -6.15
C ARG A 134 -10.74 -1.42 -4.67
N ARG A 135 -12.02 -1.44 -4.34
CA ARG A 135 -12.54 -1.43 -2.97
C ARG A 135 -13.11 -2.79 -2.63
N TYR A 136 -12.66 -3.38 -1.52
CA TYR A 136 -13.09 -4.69 -1.07
C TYR A 136 -13.64 -4.60 0.34
N LEU A 137 -14.63 -5.45 0.65
CA LEU A 137 -14.91 -5.82 2.03
C LEU A 137 -13.83 -6.79 2.53
N ASP A 138 -13.74 -6.92 3.85
CA ASP A 138 -12.82 -7.84 4.52
C ASP A 138 -13.07 -9.31 4.16
N ASN A 139 -14.28 -9.67 3.74
CA ASN A 139 -14.66 -10.98 3.22
C ASN A 139 -14.27 -11.24 1.75
N GLY A 140 -13.63 -10.28 1.09
CA GLY A 140 -13.18 -10.39 -0.30
C GLY A 140 -14.20 -9.99 -1.36
N ARG A 141 -15.41 -9.55 -0.97
CA ARG A 141 -16.37 -9.00 -1.94
C ARG A 141 -15.86 -7.68 -2.50
N LEU A 142 -15.67 -7.61 -3.81
CA LEU A 142 -15.42 -6.36 -4.53
C LEU A 142 -16.66 -5.46 -4.44
N ILE A 143 -16.49 -4.27 -3.88
CA ILE A 143 -17.51 -3.23 -3.78
C ILE A 143 -17.54 -2.43 -5.08
N GLN A 144 -16.37 -2.00 -5.54
CA GLN A 144 -16.24 -1.09 -6.67
C GLN A 144 -14.83 -1.15 -7.25
N SER A 145 -14.72 -0.92 -8.56
CA SER A 145 -13.48 -0.60 -9.25
C SER A 145 -13.64 0.73 -9.97
N VAL A 146 -12.66 1.63 -9.85
CA VAL A 146 -12.65 2.93 -10.51
C VAL A 146 -11.32 3.11 -11.23
N GLU A 147 -11.36 3.35 -12.53
CA GLU A 147 -10.17 3.69 -13.30
C GLU A 147 -9.80 5.16 -13.07
N LEU A 148 -8.53 5.39 -12.75
CA LEU A 148 -7.94 6.71 -12.57
C LEU A 148 -7.08 7.09 -13.78
N PRO A 149 -6.94 8.39 -14.09
CA PRO A 149 -5.98 8.84 -15.08
C PRO A 149 -4.57 8.36 -14.73
N ASN A 150 -3.91 7.73 -15.71
CA ASN A 150 -2.55 7.21 -15.58
C ASN A 150 -1.54 7.98 -16.45
N SER A 151 -1.85 9.22 -16.80
CA SER A 151 -0.98 10.13 -17.54
C SER A 151 -0.22 11.04 -16.58
N TYR A 152 1.08 10.77 -16.42
CA TYR A 152 1.98 11.58 -15.57
C TYR A 152 3.10 12.15 -16.40
N TYR A 153 3.39 13.45 -16.19
CA TYR A 153 4.48 14.13 -16.89
C TYR A 153 5.85 13.94 -16.23
N THR A 154 5.86 13.58 -14.93
CA THR A 154 7.07 13.24 -14.17
C THR A 154 6.79 12.05 -13.26
N ILE A 155 7.86 11.39 -12.80
CA ILE A 155 7.77 10.28 -11.85
C ILE A 155 7.19 10.79 -10.53
N VAL A 156 6.12 10.15 -10.05
CA VAL A 156 5.49 10.48 -8.77
C VAL A 156 5.59 9.29 -7.82
N TYR A 157 6.41 9.43 -6.78
CA TYR A 157 6.42 8.46 -5.67
C TYR A 157 5.22 8.72 -4.75
N LYS A 158 4.46 7.68 -4.43
CA LYS A 158 3.24 7.75 -3.58
C LYS A 158 2.16 8.68 -4.14
N LYS A 159 1.75 8.43 -5.38
CA LYS A 159 0.76 9.24 -6.13
C LYS A 159 -0.68 9.15 -5.58
N ILE A 160 -1.00 8.14 -4.79
CA ILE A 160 -2.35 7.90 -4.26
C ILE A 160 -2.29 7.71 -2.75
N VAL A 161 -3.23 8.34 -2.03
CA VAL A 161 -3.44 8.19 -0.59
C VAL A 161 -4.93 8.03 -0.31
N VAL A 162 -5.26 7.16 0.64
CA VAL A 162 -6.60 7.01 1.20
C VAL A 162 -6.55 7.49 2.64
N ASP A 163 -7.48 8.35 3.04
CA ASP A 163 -7.59 8.76 4.45
C ASP A 163 -8.47 7.80 5.26
N LYS A 164 -8.51 7.99 6.58
CA LYS A 164 -9.29 7.13 7.49
C LYS A 164 -10.79 7.11 7.20
N LYS A 165 -11.33 8.13 6.52
CA LYS A 165 -12.74 8.22 6.13
C LYS A 165 -13.01 7.62 4.75
N GLY A 166 -11.99 7.02 4.13
CA GLY A 166 -12.08 6.43 2.80
C GLY A 166 -11.97 7.45 1.67
N ALA A 167 -11.61 8.72 1.95
CA ALA A 167 -11.44 9.70 0.89
C ALA A 167 -10.12 9.44 0.13
N LEU A 168 -10.24 9.38 -1.19
CA LEU A 168 -9.14 9.09 -2.10
C LEU A 168 -8.56 10.38 -2.67
N TYR A 169 -7.25 10.55 -2.53
CA TYR A 169 -6.50 11.67 -3.10
C TYR A 169 -5.46 11.15 -4.09
N GLN A 170 -5.39 11.78 -5.26
CA GLN A 170 -4.39 11.50 -6.28
C GLN A 170 -3.58 12.76 -6.59
N LEU A 171 -2.25 12.67 -6.48
CA LEU A 171 -1.33 13.67 -6.98
C LEU A 171 -1.15 13.46 -8.49
N GLN A 172 -1.48 14.45 -9.32
CA GLN A 172 -1.32 14.40 -10.77
C GLN A 172 -0.33 15.47 -11.22
N THR A 173 0.56 15.11 -12.14
CA THR A 173 1.55 16.01 -12.74
C THR A 173 1.23 16.22 -14.21
N ALA A 174 1.13 17.48 -14.62
CA ALA A 174 0.81 17.90 -15.97
C ALA A 174 1.76 19.00 -16.43
N PRO A 175 1.83 19.30 -17.74
CA PRO A 175 2.63 20.42 -18.24
C PRO A 175 2.29 21.77 -17.57
N SER A 176 1.04 21.96 -17.16
CA SER A 176 0.56 23.17 -16.47
C SER A 176 0.86 23.20 -14.96
N GLY A 177 1.43 22.13 -14.40
CA GLY A 177 1.80 22.05 -12.99
C GLY A 177 1.33 20.79 -12.28
N VAL A 178 1.29 20.85 -10.95
CA VAL A 178 0.93 19.75 -10.07
C VAL A 178 -0.42 20.03 -9.41
N LYS A 179 -1.31 19.03 -9.38
CA LYS A 179 -2.61 19.15 -8.69
C LYS A 179 -2.89 17.93 -7.82
N ILE A 180 -3.65 18.14 -6.74
CA ILE A 180 -4.20 17.07 -5.92
C ILE A 180 -5.68 16.96 -6.25
N VAL A 181 -6.10 15.80 -6.76
CA VAL A 181 -7.49 15.49 -7.07
C VAL A 181 -8.08 14.67 -5.94
N LYS A 182 -9.17 15.15 -5.34
CA LYS A 182 -9.99 14.36 -4.43
C LYS A 182 -11.09 13.67 -5.23
N TRP A 183 -11.18 12.34 -5.12
CA TRP A 183 -12.16 11.54 -5.83
C TRP A 183 -13.37 11.24 -4.93
N GLY A 184 -14.57 11.38 -5.48
CA GLY A 184 -15.80 10.93 -4.84
C GLY A 184 -16.09 9.49 -5.26
N ILE A 185 -15.87 8.54 -4.34
CA ILE A 185 -16.06 7.10 -4.56
C ILE A 185 -16.79 6.48 -3.37
#